data_AF-A0A7W8A680-F1
#
_entry.id   AF-A0A7W8A680-F1
#
_cell.length_a   1.000
_cell.length_b   1.000
_cell.length_c   1.000
_cell.angle_alpha   90.00
_cell.angle_beta   90.00
_cell.angle_gamma   90.00
#
_symmetry.space_group_name_H-M   'P 1'
#
loop_
_entity.id
_entity.type
_entity.pdbx_description
1 polymer ?
#
loop_
_entity_poly.entity_id
_entity_poly.type
_entity_poly.pdbx_seq_one_letter_code
_entity_poly.pdbx_strand_id
1 'polypeptide(L)'
;MIAPRRQAEAIAAALGSPVRFHELTRDEAKAAMTPSMPAELADDTLDILASPNPAELRVSPDVQQVLGRAPHPFADWATRNLNAFR
;
A
#
# COMPACT_ATOMS: atom_id res chain seq x y z
N MET A 1 -0.59 -1.08 -10.18
CA MET A 1 -0.47 -0.64 -8.78
C MET A 1 -1.77 0.05 -8.35
N ILE A 2 -2.15 -0.01 -7.09
CA ILE A 2 -3.33 0.68 -6.54
C ILE A 2 -2.88 1.75 -5.54
N ALA A 3 -3.38 2.98 -5.68
CA ALA A 3 -3.00 4.10 -4.83
C ALA A 3 -3.44 3.89 -3.37
N PRO A 4 -2.76 4.47 -2.35
CA PRO A 4 -3.13 4.32 -0.94
C PRO A 4 -4.60 4.64 -0.62
N ARG A 5 -5.15 5.70 -1.23
CA ARG A 5 -6.57 6.06 -1.09
C ARG A 5 -7.51 4.93 -1.57
N ARG A 6 -7.18 4.29 -2.68
CA ARG A 6 -7.94 3.15 -3.24
C ARG A 6 -7.75 1.86 -2.42
N GLN A 7 -6.60 1.69 -1.77
CA GLN A 7 -6.41 0.59 -0.79
C GLN A 7 -7.32 0.79 0.43
N ALA A 8 -7.40 2.00 0.97
CA ALA A 8 -8.31 2.32 2.08
C ALA A 8 -9.78 2.07 1.70
N GLU A 9 -10.20 2.42 0.47
CA GLU A 9 -11.54 2.09 -0.04
C GLU A 9 -11.79 0.58 -0.11
N ALA A 10 -10.82 -0.22 -0.56
CA ALA A 10 -10.95 -1.68 -0.60
C ALA A 10 -11.06 -2.29 0.80
N ILE A 11 -10.33 -1.76 1.78
CA ILE A 11 -10.43 -2.18 3.19
C ILE A 11 -11.80 -1.78 3.76
N ALA A 12 -12.27 -0.55 3.51
CA ALA A 12 -13.61 -0.10 3.92
C ALA A 12 -14.71 -1.01 3.37
N ALA A 13 -14.62 -1.38 2.08
CA ALA A 13 -15.54 -2.29 1.44
C ALA A 13 -15.53 -3.69 2.08
N ALA A 14 -14.35 -4.22 2.40
CA ALA A 14 -14.22 -5.51 3.09
C ALA A 14 -14.74 -5.47 4.54
N LEU A 15 -14.54 -4.35 5.23
CA LEU A 15 -14.98 -4.15 6.62
C LEU A 15 -16.49 -3.89 6.75
N GLY A 16 -17.11 -3.34 5.70
CA GLY A 16 -18.51 -2.91 5.74
C GLY A 16 -18.71 -1.62 6.55
N SER A 17 -17.64 -0.89 6.87
CA SER A 17 -17.71 0.39 7.57
C SER A 17 -16.78 1.42 6.92
N PRO A 18 -17.09 2.72 7.03
CA PRO A 18 -16.28 3.77 6.41
C PRO A 18 -14.85 3.81 6.98
N VAL A 19 -13.85 3.85 6.10
CA VAL A 19 -12.45 4.15 6.46
C VAL A 19 -12.05 5.43 5.74
N ARG A 20 -11.61 6.44 6.50
CA ARG A 20 -11.16 7.72 5.95
C ARG A 20 -9.66 7.65 5.66
N PHE A 21 -9.29 8.00 4.43
CA PHE A 21 -7.90 8.28 4.10
C PHE A 21 -7.55 9.71 4.50
N HIS A 22 -6.67 9.87 5.49
CA HIS A 22 -6.11 11.16 5.88
C HIS A 22 -4.72 11.32 5.24
N GLU A 23 -4.57 12.37 4.44
CA GLU A 23 -3.26 12.69 3.86
C GLU A 23 -2.36 13.30 4.92
N LEU A 24 -1.13 12.80 4.98
CA LEU A 24 -0.07 13.36 5.82
C LEU A 24 0.87 14.18 4.94
N THR A 25 1.40 15.25 5.51
CA THR A 25 2.59 15.91 4.97
C THR A 25 3.79 14.96 5.06
N ARG A 26 4.84 15.25 4.28
CA ARG A 26 6.08 14.47 4.32
C ARG A 26 6.67 14.42 5.73
N ASP A 27 6.69 15.55 6.43
CA ASP A 27 7.27 15.65 7.78
C ASP A 27 6.47 14.83 8.81
N GLU A 28 5.13 14.88 8.74
CA GLU A 28 4.25 14.07 9.59
C GLU A 28 4.45 12.57 9.32
N ALA A 29 4.52 12.17 8.05
CA ALA A 29 4.74 10.78 7.67
C ALA A 29 6.13 10.30 8.14
N LYS A 30 7.17 11.11 7.97
CA LYS A 30 8.52 10.81 8.45
C LYS A 30 8.55 10.64 9.97
N ALA A 31 7.95 11.57 10.70
CA ALA A 31 7.85 11.50 12.16
C ALA A 31 7.12 10.25 12.65
N ALA A 32 6.14 9.75 11.89
CA ALA A 32 5.44 8.50 12.19
C ALA A 32 6.28 7.23 11.89
N MET A 33 7.25 7.31 10.98
CA MET A 33 8.08 6.17 10.55
C MET A 33 9.35 5.99 11.39
N THR A 34 9.99 7.08 11.80
CA THR A 34 11.27 7.06 12.55
C THR A 34 11.26 6.28 13.87
N PRO A 35 10.13 6.02 14.57
CA PRO A 35 10.13 5.11 15.72
C PRO A 35 10.41 3.64 15.34
N SER A 36 10.16 3.25 14.08
CA SER A 36 10.27 1.87 13.62
C SER A 36 11.47 1.62 12.69
N MET A 37 12.13 2.68 12.21
CA MET A 37 13.27 2.58 11.28
C MET A 37 14.19 3.81 11.35
N PRO A 38 15.45 3.71 10.90
CA PRO A 38 16.35 4.85 10.74
C PRO A 38 15.75 5.97 9.87
N ALA A 39 16.07 7.22 10.20
CA ALA A 39 15.52 8.39 9.52
C ALA A 39 15.85 8.46 8.01
N GLU A 40 17.04 8.01 7.63
CA GLU A 40 17.45 7.92 6.21
C GLU A 40 16.55 6.95 5.43
N LEU A 41 16.25 5.77 6.00
CA LEU A 41 15.32 4.83 5.36
C LEU A 41 13.88 5.36 5.29
N ALA A 42 13.47 6.19 6.26
CA ALA A 42 12.18 6.85 6.19
C ALA A 42 12.13 7.88 5.04
N ASP A 43 13.19 8.66 4.83
CA ASP A 43 13.28 9.58 3.69
C ASP A 43 13.22 8.84 2.35
N ASP A 44 14.03 7.80 2.18
CA ASP A 44 14.08 7.00 0.94
C ASP A 44 12.73 6.35 0.65
N THR A 45 12.08 5.79 1.68
CA THR A 45 10.75 5.18 1.53
C THR A 45 9.72 6.21 1.11
N LEU A 46 9.75 7.42 1.68
CA LEU A 46 8.83 8.49 1.32
C LEU A 46 9.09 9.02 -0.10
N ASP A 47 10.32 8.99 -0.59
CA ASP A 47 10.63 9.33 -1.98
C ASP A 47 10.00 8.33 -2.95
N ILE A 48 10.14 7.03 -2.68
CA ILE A 48 9.51 5.96 -3.48
C ILE A 48 7.99 6.09 -3.45
N LEU A 49 7.39 6.37 -2.29
CA LEU A 49 5.93 6.45 -2.17
C LEU A 49 5.33 7.73 -2.78
N ALA A 50 6.03 8.88 -2.67
CA ALA A 50 5.52 10.17 -3.12
C ALA A 50 5.87 10.48 -4.58
N SER A 51 7.03 10.01 -5.07
CA SER A 51 7.52 10.25 -6.43
C SER A 51 8.15 8.99 -7.01
N PRO A 52 7.38 7.90 -7.17
CA PRO A 52 7.90 6.65 -7.70
C PRO A 52 8.40 6.84 -9.13
N ASN A 53 9.53 6.22 -9.44
CA ASN A 53 10.05 6.20 -10.80
C ASN A 53 9.24 5.22 -11.69
N PRO A 54 9.35 5.29 -13.02
CA PRO A 54 8.59 4.42 -13.91
C PRO A 54 8.85 2.91 -13.71
N ALA A 55 10.03 2.53 -13.24
CA ALA A 55 10.35 1.13 -12.99
C ALA A 55 9.62 0.59 -11.75
N GLU A 56 9.42 1.41 -10.72
CA GLU A 56 8.67 1.08 -9.49
C GLU A 56 7.16 0.95 -9.75
N LEU A 57 6.63 1.70 -10.72
CA LEU A 57 5.21 1.66 -11.10
C LEU A 57 4.83 0.45 -11.97
N ARG A 58 5.81 -0.19 -12.60
CA ARG A 58 5.59 -1.23 -13.61
C ARG A 58 5.07 -2.52 -12.96
N VAL A 59 3.89 -2.95 -13.41
CA VAL A 59 3.32 -4.25 -13.02
C VAL A 59 3.84 -5.34 -13.96
N SER A 60 4.54 -6.33 -13.41
CA SER A 60 5.14 -7.42 -14.17
C SER A 60 4.15 -8.60 -14.40
N PRO A 61 4.22 -9.32 -15.54
CA PRO A 61 3.45 -10.56 -15.74
C PRO A 61 4.00 -11.78 -14.99
N ASP A 62 5.14 -11.65 -14.30
CA ASP A 62 5.93 -12.78 -13.78
C ASP A 62 5.15 -13.72 -12.87
N VAL A 63 4.22 -13.21 -12.05
CA VAL A 63 3.39 -14.05 -11.17
C VAL A 63 2.62 -15.09 -11.99
N GLN A 64 2.01 -14.67 -13.10
CA GLN A 64 1.27 -15.57 -13.97
C GLN A 64 2.20 -16.49 -14.76
N GLN A 65 3.35 -16.00 -15.21
CA GLN A 65 4.31 -16.81 -15.94
C GLN A 65 4.91 -17.93 -15.09
N VAL A 66 5.24 -17.64 -13.83
CA VAL A 66 5.87 -18.59 -12.92
C VAL A 66 4.85 -19.55 -12.30
N LEU A 67 3.68 -19.05 -11.89
CA LEU A 67 2.69 -19.85 -11.15
C LEU A 67 1.56 -20.43 -12.01
N GLY A 68 1.47 -20.05 -13.29
CA GLY A 68 0.40 -20.48 -14.20
C GLY A 68 -0.99 -19.92 -13.86
N ARG A 69 -1.09 -18.94 -12.97
CA ARG A 69 -2.35 -18.31 -12.54
C ARG A 69 -2.19 -16.81 -12.33
N ALA A 70 -3.25 -16.05 -12.60
CA ALA A 70 -3.26 -14.60 -12.41
C ALA A 70 -2.94 -14.22 -10.95
N PRO A 71 -2.26 -13.07 -10.71
CA PRO A 71 -2.13 -12.50 -9.38
C PRO A 71 -3.50 -12.14 -8.82
N HIS A 72 -3.64 -12.21 -7.51
CA HIS A 72 -4.87 -11.81 -6.84
C HIS A 72 -4.96 -10.28 -6.74
N PRO A 73 -6.14 -9.68 -6.95
CA PRO A 73 -6.33 -8.25 -6.71
C PRO A 73 -6.22 -7.93 -5.21
N PHE A 74 -5.91 -6.66 -4.90
CA PHE A 74 -5.77 -6.20 -3.52
C PHE A 74 -7.07 -6.37 -2.70
N ALA A 75 -8.24 -6.26 -3.32
CA ALA A 75 -9.53 -6.47 -2.66
C ALA A 75 -9.67 -7.89 -2.09
N ASP A 76 -9.19 -8.91 -2.80
CA ASP A 76 -9.24 -10.28 -2.29
C ASP A 76 -8.27 -10.48 -1.13
N TRP A 77 -7.13 -9.78 -1.14
CA TRP A 77 -6.21 -9.75 -0.01
C TRP A 77 -6.87 -9.07 1.20
N ALA A 78 -7.55 -7.94 1.01
CA ALA A 78 -8.24 -7.23 2.08
C ALA A 78 -9.32 -8.11 2.74
N THR A 79 -10.13 -8.81 1.93
CA THR A 79 -11.13 -9.78 2.43
C THR A 79 -10.49 -10.91 3.22
N ARG A 80 -9.38 -11.49 2.71
CA ARG A 80 -8.66 -12.58 3.39
C ARG A 80 -8.05 -12.15 4.73
N ASN A 81 -7.62 -10.89 4.85
CA ASN A 81 -6.95 -10.36 6.04
C ASN A 81 -7.88 -9.53 6.93
N LEU A 82 -9.20 -9.62 6.72
CA LEU A 82 -10.17 -8.75 7.38
C LEU A 82 -10.06 -8.73 8.92
N ASN A 83 -9.68 -9.87 9.52
CA ASN A 83 -9.53 -9.97 10.97
C ASN A 83 -8.42 -9.08 11.55
N ALA A 84 -7.45 -8.63 10.75
CA ALA A 84 -6.41 -7.70 11.21
C ALA A 84 -6.91 -6.24 11.30
N PHE A 85 -8.10 -5.95 10.76
CA PHE A 85 -8.70 -4.61 10.71
C PHE A 85 -9.94 -4.46 11.58
N ARG A 86 -10.29 -5.50 12.34
CA ARG A 86 -11.35 -5.49 13.37
C ARG A 86 -10.70 -5.25 14.73
#